data_AF-A0A9D5QTY3-F1
#
_entry.id   AF-A0A9D5QTY3-F1
#
_cell.length_a   1.000
_cell.length_b   1.000
_cell.length_c   1.000
_cell.angle_alpha   90.00
_cell.angle_beta   90.00
_cell.angle_gamma   90.00
#
_symmetry.space_group_name_H-M   'P 1'
#
loop_
_entity.id
_entity.type
_entity.pdbx_description
1 polymer ?
#
loop_
_entity_poly.entity_id
_entity_poly.type
_entity_poly.pdbx_seq_one_letter_code
_entity_poly.pdbx_strand_id
1 'polypeptide(L)'
;MLHVHFNIGSNLGDREDNIKRAVASLLRLASDLSSVRVSEPVVSEPWGFESANAFVNVGVSLDTELPPERLLQATQAIERSISTASHRDAAGEYIDRLIDIDIIAAATPQGALVELDTEYLTLPHPRALQRDFVLTPLRSVDPGLYTLLSGAAAPSGHK
;
A
#
# COMPACT_ATOMS: atom_id res chain seq x y z
N MET A 1 -8.82 -11.53 -12.29
CA MET A 1 -8.16 -11.63 -10.99
C MET A 1 -6.75 -11.06 -11.03
N LEU A 2 -6.42 -10.19 -10.09
CA LEU A 2 -5.10 -9.61 -9.86
C LEU A 2 -4.70 -9.86 -8.40
N HIS A 3 -3.43 -10.20 -8.17
CA HIS A 3 -2.82 -10.19 -6.84
C HIS A 3 -2.25 -8.79 -6.59
N VAL A 4 -2.71 -8.09 -5.56
CA VAL A 4 -2.38 -6.67 -5.35
C VAL A 4 -1.79 -6.46 -3.96
N HIS A 5 -0.78 -5.60 -3.90
CA HIS A 5 -0.10 -5.18 -2.68
C HIS A 5 -0.39 -3.71 -2.38
N PHE A 6 -0.72 -3.42 -1.13
CA PHE A 6 -1.03 -2.09 -0.63
C PHE A 6 -0.12 -1.72 0.53
N ASN A 7 0.22 -0.45 0.64
CA ASN A 7 0.76 0.13 1.86
C ASN A 7 -0.29 1.07 2.47
N ILE A 8 -0.58 0.89 3.74
CA ILE A 8 -1.53 1.73 4.50
C ILE A 8 -0.75 2.48 5.56
N GLY A 9 -0.82 3.81 5.55
CA GLY A 9 -0.10 4.67 6.49
C GLY A 9 -1.03 5.59 7.29
N SER A 10 -0.75 5.79 8.56
CA SER A 10 -1.46 6.79 9.40
C SER A 10 -0.51 7.42 10.41
N ASN A 11 -0.54 8.76 10.55
CA ASN A 11 0.22 9.46 11.58
C ASN A 11 -0.58 10.45 12.44
N LEU A 12 -1.87 10.67 12.16
CA LEU A 12 -2.77 11.49 13.00
C LEU A 12 -3.83 10.67 13.71
N GLY A 13 -4.30 11.22 14.84
CA GLY A 13 -5.43 10.68 15.60
C GLY A 13 -5.18 9.27 16.14
N ASP A 14 -6.24 8.46 16.16
CA ASP A 14 -6.13 7.05 16.50
C ASP A 14 -5.63 6.26 15.28
N ARG A 15 -4.30 6.23 15.12
CA ARG A 15 -3.61 5.57 14.00
C ARG A 15 -3.98 4.09 13.86
N GLU A 16 -4.18 3.41 14.98
CA GLU A 16 -4.52 1.98 15.01
C GLU A 16 -5.96 1.76 14.53
N ASP A 17 -6.92 2.55 15.01
CA ASP A 17 -8.32 2.47 14.54
C ASP A 17 -8.44 2.85 13.05
N ASN A 18 -7.74 3.89 12.61
CA ASN A 18 -7.70 4.31 11.20
C ASN A 18 -7.23 3.18 10.30
N ILE A 19 -6.11 2.52 10.66
CA ILE A 19 -5.58 1.38 9.91
C ILE A 19 -6.55 0.20 9.94
N LYS A 20 -7.12 -0.16 11.11
CA LYS A 20 -8.10 -1.26 11.21
C LYS A 20 -9.31 -1.04 10.31
N ARG A 21 -9.85 0.18 10.28
CA ARG A 21 -10.98 0.55 9.42
C ARG A 21 -10.63 0.48 7.94
N ALA A 22 -9.44 0.95 7.56
CA ALA A 22 -8.95 0.87 6.19
C ALA A 22 -8.78 -0.59 5.74
N VAL A 23 -8.09 -1.41 6.55
CA VAL A 23 -7.92 -2.85 6.29
C VAL A 23 -9.27 -3.54 6.17
N ALA A 24 -10.17 -3.36 7.13
CA ALA A 24 -11.51 -3.97 7.11
C ALA A 24 -12.32 -3.60 5.85
N SER A 25 -12.09 -2.42 5.29
CA SER A 25 -12.73 -1.97 4.06
C SER A 25 -12.07 -2.59 2.82
N LEU A 26 -10.74 -2.72 2.79
CA LEU A 26 -10.00 -3.43 1.73
C LEU A 26 -10.36 -4.91 1.66
N LEU A 27 -10.62 -5.58 2.80
CA LEU A 27 -11.06 -6.99 2.81
C LEU A 27 -12.32 -7.21 1.96
N ARG A 28 -13.19 -6.20 1.84
CA ARG A 28 -14.42 -6.28 1.04
C ARG A 28 -14.15 -6.23 -0.47
N LEU A 29 -12.94 -5.84 -0.88
CA LEU A 29 -12.51 -5.83 -2.27
C LEU A 29 -11.87 -7.16 -2.69
N ALA A 30 -11.58 -8.04 -1.73
CA ALA A 30 -10.97 -9.34 -1.99
C ALA A 30 -11.98 -10.28 -2.67
N SER A 31 -11.52 -11.00 -3.71
CA SER A 31 -12.27 -12.10 -4.33
C SER A 31 -12.46 -13.26 -3.35
N ASP A 32 -11.46 -13.50 -2.49
CA ASP A 32 -11.48 -14.50 -1.42
C ASP A 32 -10.70 -13.98 -0.20
N LEU A 33 -11.29 -14.11 0.99
CA LEU A 33 -10.62 -13.74 2.24
C LEU A 33 -9.38 -14.59 2.53
N SER A 34 -9.27 -15.81 1.99
CA SER A 34 -8.06 -16.63 2.16
C SER A 34 -6.85 -16.11 1.38
N SER A 35 -7.04 -15.19 0.42
CA SER A 35 -5.96 -14.51 -0.29
C SER A 35 -5.33 -13.39 0.55
N VAL A 36 -6.04 -12.91 1.57
CA VAL A 36 -5.63 -11.73 2.33
C VAL A 36 -4.46 -12.06 3.23
N ARG A 37 -3.43 -11.22 3.19
CA ARG A 37 -2.35 -11.17 4.18
C ARG A 37 -2.20 -9.74 4.68
N VAL A 38 -1.90 -9.58 5.97
CA VAL A 38 -1.70 -8.29 6.62
C VAL A 38 -0.42 -8.40 7.46
N SER A 39 0.47 -7.43 7.32
CA SER A 39 1.72 -7.40 8.09
C SER A 39 1.50 -6.98 9.53
N GLU A 40 2.50 -7.23 10.37
CA GLU A 40 2.63 -6.46 11.60
C GLU A 40 2.84 -4.96 11.30
N PRO A 41 2.43 -4.05 12.19
CA PRO A 41 2.65 -2.62 12.02
C PRO A 41 4.13 -2.24 12.08
N VAL A 42 4.55 -1.34 11.21
CA VAL A 42 5.91 -0.78 11.17
C VAL A 42 5.84 0.72 11.42
N VAL A 43 6.55 1.19 12.45
CA VAL A 43 6.66 2.63 12.76
C VAL A 43 7.77 3.24 11.91
N SER A 44 7.53 4.42 11.34
CA SER A 44 8.54 5.18 10.60
C SER A 44 8.41 6.67 10.80
N GLU A 45 9.51 7.38 10.59
CA GLU A 45 9.47 8.83 10.40
C GLU A 45 8.71 9.19 9.11
N PRO A 46 8.15 10.41 9.01
CA PRO A 46 7.60 10.93 7.77
C PRO A 46 8.64 10.93 6.63
N TRP A 47 8.17 10.72 5.40
CA TRP A 47 9.02 10.73 4.23
C TRP A 47 8.67 11.90 3.30
N GLY A 48 9.65 12.74 3.01
CA GLY A 48 9.49 13.89 2.11
C GLY A 48 8.92 15.16 2.77
N PHE A 49 8.75 15.17 4.09
CA PHE A 49 8.45 16.35 4.91
C PHE A 49 8.83 16.08 6.38
N GLU A 50 8.83 17.11 7.22
CA GLU A 50 9.11 16.98 8.66
C GLU A 50 7.81 17.02 9.48
N SER A 51 7.71 16.15 10.49
CA SER A 51 6.64 16.20 11.48
C SER A 51 7.10 15.59 12.81
N ALA A 52 6.47 16.00 13.91
CA ALA A 52 6.63 15.36 15.21
C ALA A 52 5.84 14.03 15.33
N ASN A 53 4.99 13.72 14.35
CA ASN A 53 4.12 12.57 14.35
C ASN A 53 4.69 11.43 13.49
N ALA A 54 5.13 10.35 14.13
CA ALA A 54 5.55 9.15 13.43
C ALA A 54 4.37 8.44 12.75
N PHE A 55 4.62 7.87 11.57
CA PHE A 55 3.68 7.00 10.86
C PHE A 55 3.67 5.61 11.46
N VAL A 56 2.49 4.99 11.45
CA VAL A 56 2.31 3.54 11.52
C VAL A 56 1.95 3.07 10.11
N ASN A 57 2.67 2.07 9.60
CA ASN A 57 2.49 1.52 8.26
C ASN A 57 2.15 0.03 8.33
N VAL A 58 1.23 -0.43 7.50
CA VAL A 58 0.85 -1.83 7.36
C VAL A 58 0.84 -2.21 5.88
N GLY A 59 1.45 -3.34 5.56
CA GLY A 59 1.43 -3.96 4.24
C GLY A 59 0.26 -4.93 4.16
N VAL A 60 -0.50 -4.86 3.07
CA VAL A 60 -1.62 -5.78 2.80
C VAL A 60 -1.44 -6.38 1.42
N SER A 61 -1.70 -7.67 1.26
CA SER A 61 -1.91 -8.28 -0.05
C SER A 61 -3.25 -9.01 -0.11
N LEU A 62 -3.88 -9.02 -1.29
CA LEU A 62 -5.12 -9.74 -1.56
C LEU A 62 -5.29 -9.98 -3.06
N ASP A 63 -6.17 -10.94 -3.40
CA ASP A 63 -6.63 -11.14 -4.77
C ASP A 63 -7.93 -10.39 -5.01
N THR A 64 -8.08 -9.72 -6.15
CA THR A 64 -9.30 -8.99 -6.52
C THR A 64 -9.66 -9.15 -8.01
N GLU A 65 -10.95 -9.08 -8.33
CA GLU A 65 -11.43 -8.95 -9.71
C GLU A 65 -11.45 -7.50 -10.22
N LEU A 66 -11.20 -6.52 -9.35
CA LEU A 66 -11.22 -5.12 -9.76
C LEU A 66 -10.03 -4.80 -10.67
N PRO A 67 -10.26 -4.15 -11.83
CA PRO A 67 -9.17 -3.60 -12.62
C PRO A 67 -8.51 -2.41 -11.88
N PRO A 68 -7.25 -2.07 -12.19
CA PRO A 68 -6.47 -1.06 -11.45
C PRO A 68 -7.19 0.28 -11.25
N GLU A 69 -7.89 0.79 -12.27
CA GLU A 69 -8.62 2.07 -12.18
C GLU A 69 -9.77 2.01 -11.16
N ARG A 70 -10.50 0.90 -11.10
CA ARG A 70 -11.60 0.71 -10.14
C ARG A 70 -11.06 0.47 -8.74
N LEU A 71 -9.89 -0.15 -8.65
CA LEU A 71 -9.20 -0.34 -7.39
C LEU A 71 -8.72 1.00 -6.81
N LEU A 72 -8.14 1.89 -7.63
CA LEU A 72 -7.78 3.24 -7.24
C LEU A 72 -9.00 4.04 -6.74
N GLN A 73 -10.12 3.97 -7.47
CA GLN A 73 -11.36 4.63 -7.02
C GLN A 73 -11.85 4.07 -5.69
N ALA A 74 -11.72 2.77 -5.46
CA ALA A 74 -12.11 2.11 -4.22
C ALA A 74 -11.19 2.51 -3.06
N THR A 75 -9.87 2.50 -3.23
CA THR A 75 -8.93 2.92 -2.16
C THR A 75 -9.16 4.38 -1.77
N GLN A 76 -9.31 5.28 -2.74
CA GLN A 76 -9.64 6.67 -2.48
C GLN A 76 -11.00 6.86 -1.79
N ALA A 77 -11.99 6.00 -2.09
CA ALA A 77 -13.27 6.04 -1.39
C ALA A 77 -13.15 5.57 0.07
N ILE A 78 -12.28 4.58 0.34
CA ILE A 78 -11.97 4.12 1.70
C ILE A 78 -11.30 5.25 2.49
N GLU A 79 -10.28 5.91 1.92
CA GLU A 79 -9.63 7.07 2.55
C GLU A 79 -10.66 8.14 2.91
N ARG A 80 -11.50 8.54 1.96
CA ARG A 80 -12.57 9.54 2.16
C ARG A 80 -13.60 9.14 3.22
N SER A 81 -13.82 7.85 3.44
CA SER A 81 -14.71 7.35 4.50
C SER A 81 -14.13 7.50 5.90
N ILE A 82 -12.81 7.65 6.01
CA ILE A 82 -12.09 7.87 7.26
C ILE A 82 -11.79 9.35 7.46
N SER A 83 -11.36 10.04 6.41
CA SER A 83 -11.02 11.46 6.43
C SER A 83 -11.22 12.10 5.06
N THR A 84 -11.83 13.29 5.03
CA THR A 84 -11.90 14.12 3.82
C THR A 84 -10.78 15.15 3.73
N ALA A 85 -9.86 15.17 4.70
CA ALA A 85 -8.75 16.11 4.74
C ALA A 85 -7.74 15.83 3.62
N SER A 86 -7.19 16.90 3.05
CA SER A 86 -6.14 16.80 2.03
C SER A 86 -4.84 16.23 2.62
N HIS A 87 -4.13 15.48 1.80
CA HIS A 87 -2.80 14.93 2.07
C HIS A 87 -1.68 15.94 1.80
N ARG A 88 -2.06 17.13 1.32
CA ARG A 88 -1.19 18.26 1.00
C ARG A 88 -1.74 19.58 1.52
N ASP A 89 -0.87 20.51 1.83
CA ASP A 89 -1.24 21.89 2.15
C ASP A 89 -1.51 22.74 0.90
N ALA A 90 -1.70 24.05 1.11
CA ALA A 90 -1.95 25.01 0.03
C ALA A 90 -0.74 25.22 -0.90
N ALA A 91 0.49 24.91 -0.45
CA ALA A 91 1.70 24.96 -1.26
C ALA A 91 1.93 23.65 -2.04
N GLY A 92 1.12 22.62 -1.78
CA GLY A 92 1.26 21.30 -2.39
C GLY A 92 2.26 20.39 -1.67
N GLU A 93 2.74 20.79 -0.49
CA GLU A 93 3.68 20.00 0.32
C GLU A 93 2.94 18.91 1.09
N TYR A 94 3.61 17.79 1.34
CA TYR A 94 3.02 16.71 2.11
C TYR A 94 2.84 17.13 3.57
N ILE A 95 1.69 16.77 4.15
CA ILE A 95 1.36 17.06 5.55
C ILE A 95 0.90 15.80 6.28
N ASP A 96 0.80 15.86 7.60
CA ASP A 96 0.25 14.77 8.39
C ASP A 96 -1.17 14.39 7.95
N ARG A 97 -1.50 13.09 8.04
CA ARG A 97 -2.76 12.55 7.53
C ARG A 97 -3.33 11.44 8.42
N LEU A 98 -4.65 11.35 8.44
CA LEU A 98 -5.38 10.32 9.19
C LEU A 98 -5.21 8.94 8.57
N ILE A 99 -5.16 8.84 7.25
CA ILE A 99 -4.97 7.58 6.54
C ILE A 99 -4.46 7.86 5.13
N ASP A 100 -3.67 6.95 4.57
CA ASP A 100 -3.20 6.96 3.19
C ASP A 100 -3.10 5.50 2.72
N ILE A 101 -3.60 5.21 1.52
CA ILE A 101 -3.65 3.87 0.94
C ILE A 101 -3.00 3.90 -0.45
N ASP A 102 -1.73 3.49 -0.50
CA ASP A 102 -0.99 3.35 -1.75
C ASP A 102 -1.20 1.96 -2.36
N ILE A 103 -1.48 1.90 -3.66
CA ILE A 103 -1.36 0.66 -4.45
C ILE A 103 0.10 0.54 -4.88
N ILE A 104 0.79 -0.49 -4.39
CA ILE A 104 2.23 -0.65 -4.58
C ILE A 104 2.56 -1.48 -5.82
N ALA A 105 1.89 -2.61 -5.99
CA ALA A 105 2.08 -3.49 -7.12
C ALA A 105 0.80 -4.27 -7.40
N ALA A 106 0.61 -4.67 -8.65
CA ALA A 106 -0.39 -5.66 -9.03
C ALA A 106 0.27 -6.68 -9.95
N ALA A 107 -0.10 -7.94 -9.82
CA ALA A 107 0.39 -9.03 -10.65
C ALA A 107 -0.78 -9.88 -11.18
N THR A 108 -0.61 -10.41 -12.39
CA THR A 108 -1.53 -11.40 -12.95
C THR A 108 -1.40 -12.74 -12.21
N PRO A 109 -2.36 -13.67 -12.38
CA PRO A 109 -2.25 -15.01 -11.79
C PRO A 109 -1.02 -15.79 -12.28
N GLN A 110 -0.40 -15.37 -13.38
CA GLN A 110 0.83 -15.93 -13.93
C GLN A 110 2.10 -15.31 -13.32
N GLY A 111 1.96 -14.37 -12.39
CA GLY A 111 3.06 -13.68 -11.73
C GLY A 111 3.68 -12.55 -12.56
N ALA A 112 3.05 -12.13 -13.66
CA ALA A 112 3.52 -10.98 -14.44
C ALA A 112 3.05 -9.68 -13.77
N LEU A 113 3.95 -8.71 -13.58
CA LEU A 113 3.58 -7.39 -13.09
C LEU A 113 2.66 -6.68 -14.08
N VAL A 114 1.67 -5.98 -13.52
CA VAL A 114 0.84 -5.04 -14.25
C VAL A 114 1.62 -3.73 -14.34
N GLU A 115 2.08 -3.41 -15.54
CA GLU A 115 2.70 -2.13 -15.86
C GLU A 115 1.61 -1.14 -16.29
N LEU A 116 1.54 -0.01 -15.59
CA LEU A 116 0.60 1.06 -15.89
C LEU A 116 1.29 2.40 -15.71
N ASP A 117 1.15 3.30 -16.68
CA ASP A 117 1.61 4.68 -16.58
C ASP A 117 0.51 5.59 -17.12
N THR A 118 -0.30 6.10 -16.20
CA THR A 118 -1.40 7.02 -16.48
C THR A 118 -1.27 8.27 -15.63
N GLU A 119 -2.02 9.32 -15.96
CA GLU A 119 -2.06 10.56 -15.16
C GLU A 119 -2.44 10.31 -13.68
N TYR A 120 -3.21 9.25 -13.40
CA TYR A 120 -3.79 9.00 -12.07
C TYR A 120 -3.13 7.85 -11.32
N LEU A 121 -2.51 6.90 -12.02
CA LEU A 121 -1.96 5.69 -11.43
C LEU A 121 -0.75 5.20 -12.22
N THR A 122 0.36 5.03 -11.50
CA THR A 122 1.57 4.38 -11.99
C THR A 122 1.78 3.08 -11.22
N LEU A 123 1.89 1.95 -11.92
CA LEU A 123 2.19 0.64 -11.35
C LEU A 123 3.36 -0.02 -12.10
N PRO A 124 4.30 -0.66 -11.38
CA PRO A 124 4.47 -0.61 -9.92
C PRO A 124 4.74 0.80 -9.40
N HIS A 125 4.45 1.05 -8.12
CA HIS A 125 4.61 2.38 -7.54
C HIS A 125 6.09 2.83 -7.66
N PRO A 126 6.38 3.99 -8.29
CA PRO A 126 7.72 4.33 -8.79
C PRO A 126 8.77 4.52 -7.68
N ARG A 127 8.33 4.77 -6.44
CA ARG A 127 9.20 4.95 -5.27
C ARG A 127 9.13 3.78 -4.28
N ALA A 128 8.48 2.67 -4.62
CA ALA A 128 8.32 1.52 -3.71
C ALA A 128 9.68 1.01 -3.22
N LEU A 129 10.64 0.84 -4.14
CA LEU A 129 11.99 0.36 -3.80
C LEU A 129 12.84 1.34 -2.99
N GLN A 130 12.39 2.59 -2.82
CA GLN A 130 13.12 3.65 -2.10
C GLN A 130 12.62 3.81 -0.65
N ARG A 131 11.60 3.05 -0.24
CA ARG A 131 10.85 3.28 0.99
C ARG A 131 10.82 2.01 1.85
N ASP A 132 11.65 1.99 2.90
CA ASP A 132 11.71 0.84 3.80
C ASP A 132 10.39 0.60 4.55
N PHE A 133 9.64 1.65 4.87
CA PHE A 133 8.32 1.54 5.49
C PHE A 133 7.26 0.91 4.57
N VAL A 134 7.53 0.84 3.25
CA VAL A 134 6.72 0.10 2.27
C VAL A 134 7.24 -1.33 2.14
N LEU A 135 8.54 -1.50 1.91
CA LEU A 135 9.14 -2.81 1.63
C LEU A 135 9.15 -3.75 2.83
N THR A 136 9.44 -3.23 4.03
CA THR A 136 9.54 -4.04 5.25
C THR A 136 8.22 -4.77 5.55
N PRO A 137 7.07 -4.08 5.67
CA PRO A 137 5.82 -4.78 5.90
C PRO A 137 5.42 -5.66 4.70
N LEU A 138 5.62 -5.19 3.46
CA LEU A 138 5.21 -5.97 2.28
C LEU A 138 6.01 -7.27 2.08
N ARG A 139 7.30 -7.29 2.41
CA ARG A 139 8.11 -8.52 2.40
C ARG A 139 7.61 -9.57 3.40
N SER A 140 6.94 -9.15 4.47
CA SER A 140 6.38 -10.09 5.46
C SER A 140 5.12 -10.79 4.96
N VAL A 141 4.33 -10.12 4.11
CA VAL A 141 3.10 -10.69 3.52
C VAL A 141 3.34 -11.39 2.20
N ASP A 142 4.37 -10.95 1.45
CA ASP A 142 4.83 -11.59 0.22
C ASP A 142 6.36 -11.44 0.09
N PRO A 143 7.12 -12.47 0.50
CA PRO A 143 8.58 -12.47 0.38
C PRO A 143 9.10 -12.36 -1.06
N GLY A 144 8.29 -12.77 -2.05
CA GLY A 144 8.64 -12.72 -3.47
C GLY A 144 8.51 -11.33 -4.08
N LEU A 145 7.78 -10.41 -3.43
CA LEU A 145 7.50 -9.08 -3.99
C LEU A 145 8.76 -8.28 -4.28
N TYR A 146 9.77 -8.32 -3.40
CA TYR A 146 11.00 -7.54 -3.62
C TYR A 146 11.73 -7.99 -4.89
N THR A 147 11.85 -9.31 -5.08
CA THR A 147 12.42 -9.91 -6.29
C THR A 147 11.63 -9.47 -7.52
N LEU A 148 10.30 -9.52 -7.44
CA LEU A 148 9.41 -9.11 -8.51
C LEU A 148 9.61 -7.64 -8.91
N LEU A 149 9.66 -6.73 -7.93
CA LEU A 149 9.82 -5.29 -8.15
C LEU A 149 11.23 -4.87 -8.60
N SER A 150 12.26 -5.54 -8.11
CA SER A 150 13.66 -5.19 -8.40
C SER A 150 14.19 -5.80 -9.70
N GLY A 151 13.47 -6.76 -10.28
CA GLY A 151 13.99 -7.58 -11.38
C GLY A 151 15.19 -8.44 -11.00
N ALA A 152 15.52 -8.53 -9.71
CA ALA A 152 16.57 -9.41 -9.21
C ALA A 152 16.13 -10.87 -9.32
N ALA A 153 17.07 -11.80 -9.52
CA ALA A 153 16.77 -13.21 -9.29
C ALA A 153 16.44 -13.43 -7.80
N ALA A 154 15.48 -14.28 -7.47
CA ALA A 154 15.14 -14.60 -6.08
C ALA A 154 16.42 -15.00 -5.35
N PRO A 155 16.71 -14.46 -4.14
CA PRO A 155 17.87 -14.90 -3.39
C PRO A 155 17.75 -16.42 -3.21
N SER A 156 18.70 -17.15 -3.77
CA SER A 156 18.77 -18.60 -3.62
C SER A 156 18.94 -18.86 -2.14
N GLY A 157 17.87 -19.32 -1.49
CA GLY A 157 17.85 -19.62 -0.07
C GLY A 157 19.08 -20.43 0.30
N HIS A 158 19.99 -19.84 1.06
CA HIS A 158 21.07 -20.58 1.66
C HIS A 158 20.49 -21.31 2.86
N LYS A 159 20.80 -22.61 2.90
CA LYS A 159 20.36 -23.61 3.87
C LYS A 159 20.61 -23.21 5.31
#